data_AF-A0A9N9MJJ8-F1
#
_entry.id   AF-A0A9N9MJJ8-F1
#
_cell.length_a   1.000
_cell.length_b   1.000
_cell.length_c   1.000
_cell.angle_alpha   90.00
_cell.angle_beta   90.00
_cell.angle_gamma   90.00
#
_symmetry.space_group_name_H-M   'P 1'
#
loop_
_entity.id
_entity.type
_entity.pdbx_description
1 polymer ?
#
loop_
_entity_poly.entity_id
_entity_poly.type
_entity_poly.pdbx_seq_one_letter_code
_entity_poly.pdbx_strand_id
1 'polypeptide(L)'
;MSSSSYTCIRTVFCFVNVLFWITGCFLVGVGVWLRISYEGYATLLPQYALLSADSLAIFVGLVTILVSFFACCGSWLQSRCLLISYFCLVVLMFMSEFLVGSLAFVYRDNIKHSFTEKLQDGIAHHYNLTQSPNNLVIIWDDIQLTLKCCGVESYMDWYLIDAWPDERWVPDSCCLPADYATGCGKKTTGFYQSGCRESIYKWFKERLLVVGLVGLTVAFVQLFGLISSMLLFCTVKYRRRSRTYKSYQ
;
A
#
# COMPACT_ATOMS: atom_id res chain seq x y z
N MET A 1 -8.52 -4.31 -38.89
CA MET A 1 -8.27 -3.11 -38.06
C MET A 1 -7.61 -2.06 -38.95
N SER A 2 -8.20 -0.86 -39.07
CA SER A 2 -7.60 0.23 -39.85
C SER A 2 -6.21 0.59 -39.31
N SER A 3 -5.30 1.04 -40.18
CA SER A 3 -3.94 1.45 -39.79
C SER A 3 -3.97 2.52 -38.70
N SER A 4 -4.92 3.45 -38.79
CA SER A 4 -5.12 4.53 -37.81
C SER A 4 -5.59 4.00 -36.44
N SER A 5 -6.52 3.04 -36.40
CA SER A 5 -7.02 2.45 -35.15
C SER A 5 -5.93 1.66 -34.42
N TYR A 6 -5.10 0.92 -35.14
CA TYR A 6 -3.96 0.21 -34.55
C TYR A 6 -2.94 1.17 -33.93
N THR A 7 -2.60 2.26 -34.64
CA THR A 7 -1.67 3.25 -34.12
C THR A 7 -2.23 3.92 -32.88
N CYS A 8 -3.53 4.26 -32.86
CA CYS A 8 -4.19 4.84 -31.68
C CYS A 8 -4.12 3.91 -30.46
N ILE A 9 -4.57 2.65 -30.58
CA ILE A 9 -4.54 1.66 -29.48
C ILE A 9 -3.11 1.50 -28.95
N ARG A 10 -2.13 1.38 -29.83
CA ARG A 10 -0.73 1.23 -29.46
C ARG A 10 -0.20 2.43 -28.69
N THR A 11 -0.50 3.65 -29.16
CA THR A 11 -0.05 4.89 -28.52
C THR A 11 -0.70 5.08 -27.15
N VAL A 12 -2.01 4.89 -27.04
CA VAL A 12 -2.75 4.99 -25.76
C VAL A 12 -2.24 3.94 -24.78
N PHE A 13 -2.08 2.69 -25.20
CA PHE A 13 -1.55 1.61 -24.37
C PHE A 13 -0.13 1.93 -23.87
N CYS A 14 0.74 2.44 -24.75
CA CYS A 14 2.10 2.84 -24.36
C CYS A 14 2.08 4.00 -23.36
N PHE A 15 1.31 5.06 -23.64
CA PHE A 15 1.21 6.24 -22.80
C PHE A 15 0.71 5.92 -21.39
N VAL A 16 -0.36 5.13 -21.28
CA VAL A 16 -0.92 4.70 -19.97
C VAL A 16 0.12 3.92 -19.17
N ASN A 17 0.87 3.00 -19.80
CA ASN A 17 1.92 2.24 -19.10
C ASN A 17 3.14 3.09 -18.74
N VAL A 18 3.47 4.13 -19.50
CA VAL A 18 4.52 5.09 -19.10
C VAL A 18 4.10 5.85 -17.83
N LEU A 19 2.83 6.24 -17.71
CA LEU A 19 2.33 6.84 -16.48
C LEU A 19 2.43 5.87 -15.29
N PHE A 20 2.05 4.60 -15.47
CA PHE A 20 2.23 3.58 -14.42
C PHE A 20 3.69 3.36 -14.05
N TRP A 21 4.61 3.39 -15.02
CA TRP A 21 6.03 3.28 -14.75
C TRP A 21 6.53 4.44 -13.88
N ILE A 22 6.15 5.69 -14.19
CA ILE A 22 6.49 6.87 -13.38
C ILE A 22 5.90 6.74 -11.97
N THR A 23 4.63 6.35 -11.86
CA THR A 23 3.97 6.12 -10.56
C THR A 23 4.69 5.02 -9.76
N GLY A 24 5.15 3.96 -10.40
CA GLY A 24 5.93 2.90 -9.76
C GLY A 24 7.27 3.41 -9.23
N CYS A 25 8.01 4.22 -10.01
CA CYS A 25 9.22 4.88 -9.55
C CYS A 25 8.97 5.80 -8.36
N PHE A 26 7.88 6.57 -8.40
CA PHE A 26 7.47 7.41 -7.28
C PHE A 26 7.15 6.59 -6.02
N LEU A 27 6.40 5.49 -6.15
CA LEU A 27 6.07 4.60 -5.03
C LEU A 27 7.31 3.95 -4.41
N VAL A 28 8.27 3.51 -5.23
CA VAL A 28 9.56 3.01 -4.72
C VAL A 28 10.32 4.12 -4.01
N GLY A 29 10.37 5.32 -4.56
CA GLY A 29 11.02 6.48 -3.92
C GLY A 29 10.41 6.81 -2.55
N VAL A 30 9.08 6.85 -2.46
CA VAL A 30 8.35 7.05 -1.20
C VAL A 30 8.62 5.89 -0.25
N GLY A 31 8.57 4.63 -0.71
CA GLY A 31 8.82 3.47 0.13
C GLY A 31 10.25 3.45 0.70
N VAL A 32 11.26 3.81 -0.11
CA VAL A 32 12.65 3.95 0.35
C VAL A 32 12.79 5.11 1.33
N TRP A 33 12.15 6.25 1.06
CA TRP A 33 12.12 7.39 1.98
C TRP A 33 11.50 7.01 3.32
N LEU A 34 10.37 6.27 3.31
CA LEU A 34 9.75 5.73 4.51
C LEU A 34 10.68 4.74 5.22
N ARG A 35 11.38 3.87 4.49
CA ARG A 35 12.30 2.93 5.13
C ARG A 35 13.47 3.63 5.85
N ILE A 36 14.06 4.64 5.22
CA ILE A 36 15.21 5.39 5.76
C ILE A 36 14.76 6.35 6.87
N SER A 37 13.63 7.02 6.69
CA SER A 37 13.17 7.97 7.71
C SER A 37 12.73 7.22 8.97
N TYR A 38 12.19 6.00 8.84
CA TYR A 38 11.56 5.22 9.90
C TYR A 38 12.39 3.96 10.27
N GLU A 39 13.72 4.06 10.38
CA GLU A 39 14.65 2.92 10.59
C GLU A 39 14.39 2.03 11.84
N GLY A 40 13.39 2.32 12.68
CA GLY A 40 12.96 1.49 13.81
C GLY A 40 11.96 0.35 13.50
N TYR A 41 11.43 0.24 12.28
CA TYR A 41 10.41 -0.76 11.94
C TYR A 41 10.95 -2.18 11.67
N ALA A 42 12.23 -2.33 11.34
CA ALA A 42 12.82 -3.62 10.95
C ALA A 42 12.89 -4.64 12.10
N THR A 43 12.73 -4.18 13.34
CA THR A 43 12.78 -5.01 14.57
C THR A 43 11.41 -5.40 15.12
N LEU A 44 10.30 -4.87 14.58
CA LEU A 44 8.96 -5.09 15.16
C LEU A 44 8.37 -6.46 14.81
N LEU A 45 8.65 -7.00 13.62
CA LEU A 45 7.96 -8.19 13.12
C LEU A 45 8.84 -9.01 12.15
N PRO A 46 9.84 -9.76 12.64
CA PRO A 46 10.68 -10.61 11.76
C PRO A 46 9.88 -11.63 10.95
N GLN A 47 8.67 -12.02 11.41
CA GLN A 47 7.77 -12.92 10.66
C GLN A 47 6.89 -12.23 9.60
N TYR A 48 6.81 -10.89 9.58
CA TYR A 48 5.87 -10.16 8.70
C TYR A 48 6.44 -8.86 8.12
N ALA A 49 7.76 -8.72 8.06
CA ALA A 49 8.44 -7.54 7.48
C ALA A 49 7.94 -7.19 6.06
N LEU A 50 7.38 -8.15 5.34
CA LEU A 50 6.76 -7.96 4.02
C LEU A 50 5.41 -7.21 4.04
N LEU A 51 4.78 -7.05 5.21
CA LEU A 51 3.50 -6.37 5.39
C LEU A 51 3.64 -4.95 5.96
N SER A 52 4.87 -4.46 6.17
CA SER A 52 5.09 -3.07 6.57
C SER A 52 4.75 -2.12 5.42
N ALA A 53 4.27 -0.91 5.74
CA ALA A 53 3.80 0.04 4.73
C ALA A 53 4.91 0.43 3.73
N ASP A 54 6.15 0.58 4.19
CA ASP A 54 7.33 0.85 3.37
C ASP A 54 7.67 -0.33 2.44
N SER A 55 7.70 -1.56 2.97
CA SER A 55 8.00 -2.76 2.19
C SER A 55 6.93 -3.03 1.14
N LEU A 56 5.65 -2.84 1.49
CA LEU A 56 4.54 -2.94 0.55
C LEU A 56 4.62 -1.89 -0.55
N ALA A 57 4.93 -0.63 -0.23
CA ALA A 57 5.09 0.43 -1.21
C ALA A 57 6.23 0.13 -2.20
N ILE A 58 7.38 -0.34 -1.70
CA ILE A 58 8.53 -0.75 -2.53
C ILE A 58 8.14 -1.94 -3.41
N PHE A 59 7.54 -2.99 -2.84
CA PHE A 59 7.17 -4.20 -3.57
C PHE A 59 6.17 -3.90 -4.69
N VAL A 60 5.07 -3.21 -4.38
CA VAL A 60 4.04 -2.82 -5.36
C VAL A 60 4.64 -1.91 -6.44
N GLY A 61 5.49 -0.96 -6.04
CA GLY A 61 6.21 -0.08 -6.96
C GLY A 61 7.11 -0.84 -7.94
N LEU A 62 7.91 -1.79 -7.46
CA LEU A 62 8.79 -2.62 -8.30
C LEU A 62 7.99 -3.50 -9.28
N VAL A 63 6.92 -4.13 -8.80
CA VAL A 63 6.03 -4.93 -9.67
C VAL A 63 5.41 -4.06 -10.75
N THR A 64 4.95 -2.85 -10.39
CA THR A 64 4.35 -1.89 -11.33
C THR A 64 5.37 -1.44 -12.38
N ILE A 65 6.61 -1.13 -11.98
CA ILE A 65 7.70 -0.78 -12.90
C ILE A 65 7.95 -1.91 -13.90
N LEU A 66 8.10 -3.14 -13.41
CA LEU A 66 8.44 -4.30 -14.23
C LEU A 66 7.35 -4.61 -15.26
N VAL A 67 6.08 -4.63 -14.82
CA VAL A 67 4.93 -4.86 -15.70
C VAL A 67 4.82 -3.75 -16.75
N SER A 68 4.95 -2.48 -16.33
CA SER A 68 4.87 -1.33 -17.22
C SER A 68 6.02 -1.29 -18.24
N PHE A 69 7.22 -1.72 -17.85
CA PHE A 69 8.37 -1.84 -18.74
C PHE A 69 8.09 -2.86 -19.86
N PHE A 70 7.58 -4.05 -19.53
CA PHE A 70 7.23 -5.04 -20.55
C PHE A 70 6.11 -4.57 -21.48
N ALA A 71 5.13 -3.82 -20.97
CA ALA A 71 4.08 -3.22 -21.78
C ALA A 71 4.65 -2.20 -22.79
N CYS A 72 5.46 -1.26 -22.31
CA CYS A 72 6.05 -0.19 -23.12
C CYS A 72 7.01 -0.76 -24.17
N CYS A 73 7.97 -1.60 -23.75
CA CYS A 73 8.91 -2.23 -24.67
C CYS A 73 8.22 -3.18 -25.64
N GLY A 74 7.22 -3.95 -25.20
CA GLY A 74 6.44 -4.83 -26.08
C GLY A 74 5.67 -4.05 -27.15
N SER A 75 5.10 -2.91 -26.78
CA SER A 75 4.39 -2.00 -27.69
C SER A 75 5.34 -1.30 -28.67
N TRP A 76 6.45 -0.75 -28.18
CA TRP A 76 7.44 -0.01 -28.98
C TRP A 76 8.22 -0.93 -29.92
N LEU A 77 8.81 -2.01 -29.39
CA LEU A 77 9.62 -2.98 -30.15
C LEU A 77 8.77 -3.92 -31.01
N GLN A 78 7.43 -3.87 -30.88
CA GLN A 78 6.50 -4.78 -31.55
C GLN A 78 6.89 -6.25 -31.30
N SER A 79 7.31 -6.55 -30.06
CA SER A 79 7.78 -7.87 -29.65
C SER A 79 6.62 -8.66 -29.05
N ARG A 80 6.30 -9.77 -29.70
CA ARG A 80 5.20 -10.66 -29.28
C ARG A 80 5.51 -11.36 -27.96
N CYS A 81 6.80 -11.65 -27.71
CA CYS A 81 7.25 -12.25 -26.46
C CYS A 81 6.99 -11.31 -25.27
N LEU A 82 7.37 -10.03 -25.40
CA LEU A 82 7.17 -9.05 -24.32
C LEU A 82 5.67 -8.78 -24.07
N LEU A 83 4.85 -8.73 -25.12
CA LEU A 83 3.40 -8.56 -24.99
C LEU A 83 2.73 -9.75 -24.28
N ILE A 84 3.15 -10.99 -24.59
CA ILE A 84 2.60 -12.17 -23.90
C ILE A 84 3.12 -12.26 -22.46
N SER A 85 4.38 -11.89 -22.19
CA SER A 85 4.90 -11.78 -20.82
C SER A 85 4.11 -10.78 -19.99
N TYR A 86 3.84 -9.59 -20.52
CA TYR A 86 2.95 -8.61 -19.88
C TYR A 86 1.56 -9.20 -19.60
N PHE A 87 0.95 -9.85 -20.60
CA PHE A 87 -0.37 -10.46 -20.45
C PHE A 87 -0.39 -11.49 -19.32
N CYS A 88 0.57 -12.42 -19.29
CA CYS A 88 0.66 -13.44 -18.25
C CYS A 88 0.86 -12.81 -16.86
N LEU A 89 1.71 -11.78 -16.73
CA LEU A 89 1.93 -11.10 -15.46
C LEU A 89 0.67 -10.40 -14.95
N VAL A 90 -0.09 -9.71 -15.82
CA VAL A 90 -1.34 -9.05 -15.43
C VAL A 90 -2.40 -10.08 -15.02
N VAL A 91 -2.49 -11.23 -15.69
CA VAL A 91 -3.38 -12.32 -15.26
C VAL A 91 -2.99 -12.83 -13.87
N LEU A 92 -1.70 -13.04 -13.61
CA LEU A 92 -1.23 -13.48 -12.29
C LEU A 92 -1.54 -12.43 -11.21
N MET A 93 -1.40 -11.14 -11.52
CA MET A 93 -1.77 -10.06 -10.59
C MET A 93 -3.27 -10.06 -10.29
N PHE A 94 -4.12 -10.14 -11.31
CA PHE A 94 -5.58 -10.19 -11.13
C PHE A 94 -6.00 -11.37 -10.24
N MET A 95 -5.42 -12.56 -10.47
CA MET A 95 -5.70 -13.74 -9.63
C MET A 95 -5.18 -13.53 -8.20
N SER A 96 -4.01 -12.93 -8.02
CA SER A 96 -3.47 -12.65 -6.69
C SER A 96 -4.31 -11.63 -5.92
N GLU A 97 -4.83 -10.59 -6.58
CA GLU A 97 -5.70 -9.59 -5.95
C GLU A 97 -7.02 -10.20 -5.51
N PHE A 98 -7.61 -11.07 -6.35
CA PHE A 98 -8.81 -11.82 -5.98
C PHE A 98 -8.57 -12.75 -4.77
N LEU A 99 -7.42 -13.46 -4.76
CA LEU A 99 -7.04 -14.32 -3.64
C LEU A 99 -6.80 -13.52 -2.35
N VAL A 100 -6.02 -12.45 -2.40
CA VAL A 100 -5.76 -11.59 -1.23
C VAL A 100 -7.06 -10.96 -0.73
N GLY A 101 -7.90 -10.44 -1.62
CA GLY A 101 -9.18 -9.84 -1.26
C GLY A 101 -10.15 -10.82 -0.59
N SER A 102 -10.26 -12.04 -1.14
CA SER A 102 -11.08 -13.10 -0.55
C SER A 102 -10.55 -13.58 0.80
N LEU A 103 -9.24 -13.81 0.93
CA LEU A 103 -8.61 -14.17 2.19
C LEU A 103 -8.78 -13.07 3.25
N ALA A 104 -8.60 -11.79 2.88
CA ALA A 104 -8.81 -10.66 3.77
C ALA A 104 -10.26 -10.59 4.28
N PHE A 105 -11.23 -10.95 3.44
CA PHE A 105 -12.63 -11.00 3.83
C PHE A 105 -12.94 -12.17 4.77
N VAL A 106 -12.44 -13.37 4.45
CA VAL A 106 -12.66 -14.60 5.25
C VAL A 106 -11.98 -14.49 6.62
N TYR A 107 -10.73 -14.01 6.67
CA TYR A 107 -9.93 -13.93 7.89
C TYR A 107 -9.98 -12.55 8.57
N ARG A 108 -10.98 -11.72 8.27
CA ARG A 108 -11.10 -10.35 8.79
C ARG A 108 -10.99 -10.25 10.31
N ASP A 109 -11.56 -11.22 11.03
CA ASP A 109 -11.59 -11.20 12.51
C ASP A 109 -10.21 -11.57 13.09
N ASN A 110 -9.51 -12.52 12.48
CA ASN A 110 -8.13 -12.85 12.83
C ASN A 110 -7.18 -11.68 12.53
N ILE A 111 -7.33 -11.02 11.38
CA ILE A 111 -6.56 -9.83 11.02
C ILE A 111 -6.77 -8.73 12.06
N LYS A 112 -8.01 -8.52 12.52
CA LYS A 112 -8.32 -7.54 13.57
C LYS A 112 -7.62 -7.87 14.89
N HIS A 113 -7.61 -9.13 15.31
CA HIS A 113 -6.92 -9.55 16.53
C HIS A 113 -5.41 -9.38 16.42
N SER A 114 -4.79 -9.93 15.38
CA SER A 114 -3.34 -9.82 15.16
C SER A 114 -2.90 -8.36 14.99
N PHE A 115 -3.73 -7.50 14.41
CA PHE A 115 -3.45 -6.07 14.33
C PHE A 115 -3.44 -5.40 15.72
N THR A 116 -4.37 -5.80 16.59
CA THR A 116 -4.45 -5.27 17.97
C THR A 116 -3.22 -5.66 18.78
N GLU A 117 -2.85 -6.94 18.76
CA GLU A 117 -1.68 -7.49 19.45
C GLU A 117 -0.39 -6.77 19.03
N LYS A 118 -0.22 -6.54 17.72
CA LYS A 118 0.93 -5.82 17.17
C LYS A 118 0.98 -4.34 17.56
N LEU A 119 -0.16 -3.69 17.67
CA LEU A 119 -0.21 -2.31 18.16
C LEU A 119 0.16 -2.24 19.65
N GLN A 120 -0.30 -3.20 20.46
CA GLN A 120 0.03 -3.26 21.88
C GLN A 120 1.52 -3.52 22.10
N ASP A 121 2.08 -4.49 21.39
CA ASP A 121 3.52 -4.77 21.38
C ASP A 121 4.34 -3.53 20.96
N GLY A 122 3.87 -2.81 19.93
CA GLY A 122 4.49 -1.56 19.48
C GLY A 122 4.51 -0.45 20.54
N ILE A 123 3.45 -0.33 21.36
CA ILE A 123 3.43 0.61 22.50
C ILE A 123 4.35 0.11 23.62
N ALA A 124 4.23 -1.16 24.00
CA ALA A 124 4.88 -1.72 25.17
C ALA A 124 6.41 -1.77 25.04
N HIS A 125 6.91 -2.22 23.88
CA HIS A 125 8.33 -2.58 23.71
C HIS A 125 9.11 -1.68 22.75
N HIS A 126 8.40 -0.91 21.93
CA HIS A 126 9.04 -0.23 20.80
C HIS A 126 8.77 1.26 20.71
N TYR A 127 7.91 1.79 21.58
CA TYR A 127 7.80 3.21 21.78
C TYR A 127 9.07 3.70 22.47
N ASN A 128 9.83 4.59 21.83
CA ASN A 128 11.02 5.18 22.43
C ASN A 128 11.01 6.69 22.18
N LEU A 129 11.34 7.47 23.20
CA LEU A 129 11.40 8.94 23.14
C LEU A 129 12.82 9.46 22.83
N THR A 130 13.85 8.61 22.95
CA THR A 130 15.26 9.04 22.95
C THR A 130 15.98 8.91 21.60
N GLN A 131 15.56 8.01 20.71
CA GLN A 131 16.17 7.85 19.37
C GLN A 131 15.61 8.83 18.32
N SER A 132 16.11 10.07 18.26
CA SER A 132 15.70 10.99 17.20
C SER A 132 16.22 10.53 15.81
N PRO A 133 15.37 10.44 14.76
CA PRO A 133 13.93 10.76 14.73
C PRO A 133 13.05 9.53 15.07
N ASN A 134 12.31 9.60 16.19
CA ASN A 134 11.37 8.53 16.59
C ASN A 134 10.04 8.69 15.87
N ASN A 135 9.95 8.21 14.64
CA ASN A 135 8.72 8.38 13.86
C ASN A 135 7.51 7.63 14.43
N LEU A 136 7.71 6.65 15.31
CA LEU A 136 6.61 5.98 16.02
C LEU A 136 5.85 6.94 16.95
N VAL A 137 6.55 7.90 17.56
CA VAL A 137 5.93 8.96 18.38
C VAL A 137 5.01 9.79 17.50
N ILE A 138 5.51 10.24 16.34
CA ILE A 138 4.74 11.05 15.39
C ILE A 138 3.49 10.31 14.89
N ILE A 139 3.62 9.02 14.55
CA ILE A 139 2.48 8.21 14.09
C ILE A 139 1.44 8.04 15.20
N TRP A 140 1.86 7.70 16.42
CA TRP A 140 0.95 7.54 17.55
C TRP A 140 0.26 8.85 17.90
N ASP A 141 0.99 9.96 17.89
CA ASP A 141 0.43 11.30 18.10
C ASP A 141 -0.64 11.63 17.06
N ASP A 142 -0.36 11.40 15.77
CA ASP A 142 -1.32 11.64 14.69
C ASP A 142 -2.58 10.78 14.82
N ILE A 143 -2.42 9.50 15.15
CA ILE A 143 -3.54 8.58 15.37
C ILE A 143 -4.41 9.07 16.53
N GLN A 144 -3.81 9.40 17.67
CA GLN A 144 -4.53 9.79 18.88
C GLN A 144 -5.25 11.14 18.71
N LEU A 145 -4.59 12.11 18.09
CA LEU A 145 -5.17 13.43 17.80
C LEU A 145 -6.30 13.34 16.75
N THR A 146 -6.10 12.55 15.68
CA THR A 146 -7.07 12.42 14.59
C THR A 146 -8.29 11.60 14.99
N LEU A 147 -8.08 10.49 15.72
CA LEU A 147 -9.14 9.55 16.10
C LEU A 147 -9.69 9.76 17.51
N LYS A 148 -9.16 10.74 18.26
CA LYS A 148 -9.64 11.15 19.59
C LYS A 148 -9.73 9.97 20.56
N CYS A 149 -8.61 9.26 20.69
CA CYS A 149 -8.49 8.03 21.47
C CYS A 149 -7.12 7.98 22.16
N CYS A 150 -6.95 7.07 23.13
CA CYS A 150 -5.68 6.89 23.82
C CYS A 150 -5.38 5.40 24.06
N GLY A 151 -4.18 4.97 23.67
CA GLY A 151 -3.77 3.56 23.74
C GLY A 151 -4.46 2.69 22.68
N VAL A 152 -4.31 1.36 22.75
CA VAL A 152 -4.92 0.43 21.78
C VAL A 152 -6.33 0.07 22.21
N GLU A 153 -6.48 -0.56 23.36
CA GLU A 153 -7.76 -0.91 23.96
C GLU A 153 -8.17 0.10 25.04
N SER A 154 -7.18 0.66 25.74
CA SER A 154 -7.38 1.63 26.80
C SER A 154 -6.16 2.52 26.96
N TYR A 155 -6.35 3.70 27.57
CA TYR A 155 -5.24 4.58 27.95
C TYR A 155 -4.22 3.90 28.88
N MET A 156 -4.67 2.86 29.62
CA MET A 156 -3.82 2.05 30.49
C MET A 156 -2.71 1.31 29.73
N ASP A 157 -2.84 1.12 28.41
CA ASP A 157 -1.81 0.47 27.58
C ASP A 157 -0.50 1.25 27.58
N TRP A 158 -0.51 2.53 27.96
CA TRP A 158 0.67 3.36 28.11
C TRP A 158 1.35 3.24 29.47
N TYR A 159 0.75 2.57 30.44
CA TYR A 159 1.33 2.48 31.78
C TYR A 159 2.40 1.41 31.84
N LEU A 160 3.53 1.72 32.48
CA LEU A 160 4.61 0.76 32.72
C LEU A 160 5.22 0.16 31.44
N ILE A 161 5.27 0.93 30.34
CA ILE A 161 5.92 0.51 29.08
C ILE A 161 7.45 0.65 29.18
N ASP A 162 8.20 0.02 28.28
CA ASP A 162 9.67 0.02 28.32
C ASP A 162 10.30 1.42 28.26
N ALA A 163 9.60 2.40 27.69
CA ALA A 163 10.06 3.80 27.69
C ALA A 163 9.94 4.50 29.06
N TRP A 164 9.05 4.05 29.95
CA TRP A 164 8.89 4.56 31.32
C TRP A 164 8.35 3.45 32.26
N PRO A 165 9.18 2.45 32.60
CA PRO A 165 8.73 1.21 33.22
C PRO A 165 8.09 1.39 34.61
N ASP A 166 8.45 2.47 35.32
CA ASP A 166 7.97 2.75 36.69
C ASP A 166 6.95 3.90 36.74
N GLU A 167 6.58 4.48 35.60
CA GLU A 167 5.68 5.63 35.55
C GLU A 167 4.31 5.26 34.96
N ARG A 168 3.26 5.98 35.41
CA ARG A 168 1.88 5.81 34.94
C ARG A 168 1.37 7.12 34.38
N TRP A 169 1.67 7.37 33.12
CA TRP A 169 1.19 8.52 32.36
C TRP A 169 1.03 8.14 30.88
N VAL A 170 0.36 9.01 30.13
CA VAL A 170 0.06 8.84 28.71
C VAL A 170 0.75 9.93 27.88
N PRO A 171 1.04 9.75 26.58
CA PRO A 171 1.52 10.83 25.73
C PRO A 171 0.60 12.06 25.72
N ASP A 172 1.16 13.25 25.53
CA ASP A 172 0.38 14.51 25.51
C ASP A 172 -0.66 14.56 24.38
N SER A 173 -0.47 13.78 23.31
CA SER A 173 -1.42 13.58 22.22
C SER A 173 -2.72 12.88 22.65
N CYS A 174 -2.73 12.20 23.79
CA CYS A 174 -3.95 11.66 24.40
C CYS A 174 -4.81 12.72 25.13
N CYS A 175 -4.28 13.91 25.38
CA CYS A 175 -4.99 14.91 26.18
C CYS A 175 -6.18 15.50 25.44
N LEU A 176 -7.21 15.88 26.20
CA LEU A 176 -8.36 16.58 25.68
C LEU A 176 -7.96 17.99 25.21
N PRO A 177 -8.53 18.51 24.11
CA PRO A 177 -8.20 19.84 23.61
C PRO A 177 -8.41 20.97 24.64
N ALA A 178 -9.36 20.82 25.56
CA ALA A 178 -9.62 21.78 26.63
C ALA A 178 -8.54 21.79 27.72
N ASP A 179 -7.82 20.67 27.89
CA ASP A 179 -6.83 20.45 28.95
C ASP A 179 -5.39 20.39 28.39
N TYR A 180 -5.22 20.68 27.10
CA TYR A 180 -3.95 20.56 26.40
C TYR A 180 -2.92 21.57 26.93
N ALA A 181 -1.86 21.04 27.51
CA ALA A 181 -0.69 21.76 27.99
C ALA A 181 0.50 20.81 27.94
N THR A 182 1.72 21.33 27.83
CA THR A 182 2.92 20.48 27.89
C THR A 182 2.94 19.67 29.20
N GLY A 183 3.06 18.34 29.08
CA GLY A 183 3.00 17.42 30.21
C GLY A 183 1.60 17.13 30.75
N CYS A 184 0.54 17.46 30.01
CA CYS A 184 -0.84 17.15 30.39
C CYS A 184 -1.06 15.64 30.59
N GLY A 185 -0.35 14.80 29.84
CA GLY A 185 -0.47 13.35 29.92
C GLY A 185 0.04 12.75 31.24
N LYS A 186 0.83 13.52 32.02
CA LYS A 186 1.28 13.19 33.38
C LYS A 186 0.27 13.56 34.48
N LYS A 187 -0.84 14.22 34.12
CA LYS A 187 -1.94 14.47 35.05
C LYS A 187 -2.78 13.20 35.22
N THR A 188 -3.59 13.13 36.28
CA THR A 188 -4.46 11.99 36.56
C THR A 188 -5.78 12.00 35.76
N THR A 189 -6.13 13.13 35.14
CA THR A 189 -7.39 13.34 34.40
C THR A 189 -7.15 14.27 33.20
N GLY A 190 -8.14 14.39 32.30
CA GLY A 190 -8.06 15.29 31.13
C GLY A 190 -7.53 14.65 29.85
N PHE A 191 -7.66 13.32 29.71
CA PHE A 191 -7.25 12.57 28.51
C PHE A 191 -8.35 11.60 28.04
N TYR A 192 -8.28 11.21 26.77
CA TYR A 192 -9.21 10.26 26.16
C TYR A 192 -9.19 8.90 26.89
N GLN A 193 -10.37 8.40 27.26
CA GLN A 193 -10.50 7.13 27.99
C GLN A 193 -10.67 5.93 27.05
N SER A 194 -11.11 6.16 25.81
CA SER A 194 -11.37 5.12 24.81
C SER A 194 -10.09 4.74 24.06
N GLY A 195 -9.83 3.44 23.92
CA GLY A 195 -8.76 2.92 23.08
C GLY A 195 -8.96 3.18 21.59
N CYS A 196 -7.86 3.25 20.84
CA CYS A 196 -7.86 3.54 19.42
C CYS A 196 -8.33 2.37 18.54
N ARG A 197 -8.35 1.12 19.02
CA ARG A 197 -8.76 -0.07 18.27
C ARG A 197 -10.15 0.08 17.65
N GLU A 198 -11.12 0.53 18.44
CA GLU A 198 -12.49 0.70 17.95
C GLU A 198 -12.63 1.90 17.01
N SER A 199 -11.96 3.01 17.32
CA SER A 199 -11.93 4.20 16.47
C SER A 199 -11.28 3.90 15.10
N ILE A 200 -10.16 3.17 15.06
CA ILE A 200 -9.50 2.73 13.83
C ILE A 200 -10.43 1.82 13.03
N TYR A 201 -11.09 0.86 13.69
CA TYR A 201 -12.01 -0.05 13.01
C TYR A 201 -13.23 0.69 12.44
N LYS A 202 -13.78 1.66 13.18
CA LYS A 202 -14.88 2.50 12.71
C LYS A 202 -14.45 3.37 11.53
N TRP A 203 -13.29 4.02 11.63
CA TRP A 203 -12.70 4.81 10.57
C TRP A 203 -12.51 3.97 9.30
N PHE A 204 -11.99 2.74 9.43
CA PHE A 204 -11.81 1.83 8.29
C PHE A 204 -13.15 1.41 7.69
N LYS A 205 -14.15 1.07 8.52
CA LYS A 205 -15.50 0.72 8.07
C LYS A 205 -16.15 1.83 7.26
N GLU A 206 -16.03 3.08 7.71
CA GLU A 206 -16.57 4.25 7.00
C GLU A 206 -15.85 4.48 5.66
N ARG A 207 -14.60 4.03 5.54
CA ARG A 207 -13.78 4.14 4.32
C ARG A 207 -13.77 2.88 3.44
N LEU A 208 -14.48 1.82 3.81
CA LEU A 208 -14.56 0.57 3.01
C LEU A 208 -15.05 0.83 1.57
N LEU A 209 -15.94 1.81 1.39
CA LEU A 209 -16.39 2.22 0.06
C LEU A 209 -15.23 2.73 -0.80
N VAL A 210 -14.32 3.51 -0.23
CA VAL A 210 -13.14 4.03 -0.93
C VAL A 210 -12.23 2.88 -1.33
N VAL A 211 -11.96 1.94 -0.42
CA VAL A 211 -11.14 0.75 -0.70
C VAL A 211 -11.77 -0.09 -1.83
N GLY A 212 -13.09 -0.30 -1.80
CA GLY A 212 -13.82 -1.00 -2.85
C GLY A 212 -13.72 -0.31 -4.21
N LEU A 213 -13.85 1.03 -4.25
CA LEU A 213 -13.71 1.81 -5.48
C LEU A 213 -12.29 1.74 -6.07
N VAL A 214 -11.27 1.80 -5.22
CA VAL A 214 -9.86 1.65 -5.65
C VAL A 214 -9.66 0.25 -6.24
N GLY A 215 -10.12 -0.81 -5.56
CA GLY A 215 -10.02 -2.18 -6.06
C GLY A 215 -10.73 -2.38 -7.39
N LEU A 216 -11.94 -1.84 -7.55
CA LEU A 216 -12.69 -1.90 -8.81
C LEU A 216 -11.97 -1.17 -9.95
N THR A 217 -11.35 -0.02 -9.64
CA THR A 217 -10.58 0.76 -10.62
C THR A 217 -9.36 -0.04 -11.10
N VAL A 218 -8.63 -0.68 -10.19
CA VAL A 218 -7.49 -1.54 -10.53
C VAL A 218 -7.93 -2.69 -11.44
N ALA A 219 -9.02 -3.39 -11.08
CA ALA A 219 -9.57 -4.48 -11.89
C ALA A 219 -9.93 -4.01 -13.31
N PHE A 220 -10.57 -2.85 -13.45
CA PHE A 220 -10.92 -2.28 -14.76
C PHE A 220 -9.68 -1.96 -15.62
N VAL A 221 -8.66 -1.35 -15.00
CA VAL A 221 -7.38 -1.04 -15.67
C VAL A 221 -6.69 -2.33 -16.13
N GLN A 222 -6.67 -3.37 -15.31
CA GLN A 222 -6.08 -4.66 -15.67
C GLN A 222 -6.82 -5.30 -16.85
N LEU A 223 -8.15 -5.32 -16.84
CA LEU A 223 -8.95 -5.83 -17.97
C LEU A 223 -8.66 -5.06 -19.26
N PHE A 224 -8.59 -3.73 -19.19
CA PHE A 224 -8.21 -2.89 -20.33
C PHE A 224 -6.80 -3.25 -20.85
N GLY A 225 -5.84 -3.45 -19.95
CA GLY A 225 -4.48 -3.87 -20.27
C GLY A 225 -4.43 -5.22 -20.98
N LEU A 226 -5.17 -6.22 -20.48
CA LEU A 226 -5.27 -7.56 -21.05
C LEU A 226 -5.86 -7.53 -22.47
N ILE A 227 -6.98 -6.84 -22.65
CA ILE A 227 -7.63 -6.70 -23.97
C ILE A 227 -6.69 -5.98 -24.95
N SER A 228 -6.10 -4.87 -24.54
CA SER A 228 -5.19 -4.08 -25.39
C SER A 228 -3.93 -4.86 -25.78
N SER A 229 -3.30 -5.55 -24.83
CA SER A 229 -2.14 -6.39 -25.10
C SER A 229 -2.47 -7.49 -26.11
N MET A 230 -3.62 -8.15 -25.94
CA MET A 230 -3.99 -9.25 -26.84
C MET A 230 -4.35 -8.77 -28.25
N LEU A 231 -5.03 -7.62 -28.37
CA LEU A 231 -5.26 -6.95 -29.66
C LEU A 231 -3.95 -6.59 -30.36
N LEU A 232 -2.97 -6.04 -29.63
CA LEU A 232 -1.65 -5.71 -30.16
C LEU A 232 -0.89 -6.98 -30.56
N PHE A 233 -0.90 -8.02 -29.72
CA PHE A 233 -0.25 -9.30 -30.00
C PHE A 233 -0.78 -9.94 -31.28
N CYS A 234 -2.10 -10.01 -31.45
CA CYS A 234 -2.76 -10.53 -32.65
C CYS A 234 -2.43 -9.68 -33.89
N THR A 235 -2.48 -8.36 -33.77
CA THR A 235 -2.21 -7.45 -34.89
C THR A 235 -0.75 -7.51 -35.34
N VAL A 236 0.21 -7.63 -34.41
CA VAL A 236 1.63 -7.83 -34.74
C VAL A 236 1.84 -9.16 -35.49
N LYS A 237 1.10 -10.23 -35.15
CA LYS A 237 1.13 -11.50 -35.91
C LYS A 237 0.77 -11.29 -37.36
N TYR A 238 -0.37 -10.64 -37.54
CA TYR A 238 -0.99 -10.46 -38.84
C TYR A 238 -0.10 -9.59 -39.73
N ARG A 239 0.43 -8.48 -39.19
CA ARG A 239 1.35 -7.60 -39.91
C ARG A 239 2.67 -8.29 -40.28
N ARG A 240 3.25 -9.11 -39.40
CA ARG A 240 4.45 -9.90 -39.73
C ARG A 240 4.17 -10.86 -40.89
N ARG A 241 3.09 -11.64 -40.82
CA ARG A 241 2.69 -12.57 -41.90
C ARG A 241 2.43 -11.86 -43.22
N SER A 242 1.73 -10.72 -43.21
CA SER A 242 1.45 -9.94 -44.41
C SER A 242 2.73 -9.37 -45.07
N ARG A 243 3.72 -8.93 -44.28
CA ARG A 243 5.02 -8.50 -44.81
C ARG A 243 5.79 -9.66 -45.44
N THR A 244 5.79 -10.83 -44.81
CA THR A 244 6.40 -12.04 -45.39
C THR A 244 5.72 -12.42 -46.71
N TYR A 245 4.40 -12.35 -46.81
CA TYR A 245 3.72 -12.67 -48.09
C TYR A 245 4.14 -11.70 -49.23
N LYS A 246 4.25 -10.40 -48.93
CA LYS A 246 4.69 -9.39 -49.91
C LYS A 246 6.14 -9.51 -50.35
N SER A 247 7.01 -10.20 -49.59
CA SER A 247 8.41 -10.38 -49.98
C SER A 247 8.63 -11.57 -50.93
N TYR A 248 7.60 -12.40 -51.14
CA TYR A 248 7.66 -13.55 -52.05
C TYR A 248 7.03 -13.24 -53.42
N GLN A 249 6.37 -12.09 -53.56
CA GLN A 249 5.91 -11.52 -54.84
C GLN A 249 6.89 -10.46 -55.30
#